data_AF-A0A5N6ANN7-F1
#
_entry.id   AF-A0A5N6ANN7-F1
#
_cell.length_a   1.000
_cell.length_b   1.000
_cell.length_c   1.000
_cell.angle_alpha   90.00
_cell.angle_beta   90.00
_cell.angle_gamma   90.00
#
_symmetry.space_group_name_H-M   'P 1'
#
loop_
_entity.id
_entity.type
_entity.pdbx_description
1 polymer ?
#
loop_
_entity_poly.entity_id
_entity_poly.type
_entity_poly.pdbx_seq_one_letter_code
_entity_poly.pdbx_strand_id
1 'polypeptide(L)'
;MRRQQRRADGRFADAFARQPARARRGLLPGRRVYTSLLWALVTALVVTGSVRLVAAVFPSGDSAPVAAPAPTEPEPEPEPEPSDAATEEPEPEPEPEPEPEPEPEPEPEPVPPPEPEPEPEPEPEPEEEEEPEPDPEPLREQPLFEDGGTYYLVASTADDRCLDVQSSNTEAGATVQQWECNGTNAQRWTLRQVEAPNVFTLSAMGNCLDVPGGDMDEGTEIQMWTCNGFVPQNWRIEPLGNGTVQLRAVINGHCLEVANGSDALHGLIRQWACNASPAQTWRLQR
;
A
#
# COMPACT_ATOMS: atom_id res chain seq x y z
N MET A 1 70.20 -10.50 -45.57
CA MET A 1 70.25 -11.35 -44.36
C MET A 1 70.22 -10.46 -43.12
N ARG A 2 69.59 -10.93 -42.02
CA ARG A 2 69.43 -10.30 -40.67
C ARG A 2 68.32 -9.24 -40.59
N ARG A 3 67.09 -9.55 -40.14
CA ARG A 3 66.56 -9.88 -38.79
C ARG A 3 66.72 -8.76 -37.75
N GLN A 4 65.57 -8.46 -37.11
CA GLN A 4 65.37 -7.86 -35.78
C GLN A 4 65.46 -6.32 -35.68
N GLN A 5 64.67 -5.61 -34.87
CA GLN A 5 63.59 -5.94 -33.94
C GLN A 5 62.83 -4.65 -33.61
N ARG A 6 61.54 -4.79 -33.29
CA ARG A 6 60.64 -3.74 -32.82
C ARG A 6 61.19 -3.03 -31.56
N ARG A 7 61.22 -1.69 -31.57
CA ARG A 7 61.24 -0.89 -30.35
C ARG A 7 59.84 -0.90 -29.74
N ALA A 8 59.69 -1.57 -28.61
CA ALA A 8 58.63 -1.33 -27.65
C ALA A 8 59.33 -0.76 -26.42
N ASP A 9 59.29 0.56 -26.27
CA ASP A 9 59.79 1.20 -25.06
C ASP A 9 58.78 0.95 -23.93
N GLY A 10 59.24 0.16 -22.97
CA GLY A 10 58.48 -0.30 -21.83
C GLY A 10 58.16 0.82 -20.86
N ARG A 11 56.88 1.01 -20.60
CA ARG A 11 56.35 1.58 -19.35
C ARG A 11 55.39 0.58 -18.73
N PHE A 12 55.92 -0.53 -18.23
CA PHE A 12 55.12 -1.53 -17.50
C PHE A 12 55.96 -2.34 -16.49
N ALA A 13 57.02 -1.73 -15.93
CA ALA A 13 57.92 -2.44 -15.00
C ALA A 13 58.33 -1.63 -13.75
N ASP A 14 57.54 -0.65 -13.30
CA ASP A 14 57.75 0.05 -12.02
C ASP A 14 56.75 -0.32 -10.92
N ALA A 15 55.96 -1.39 -11.10
CA ALA A 15 54.92 -1.77 -10.13
C ALA A 15 55.38 -2.72 -9.01
N PHE A 16 56.68 -3.02 -8.86
CA PHE A 16 57.15 -3.98 -7.84
C PHE A 16 58.41 -3.52 -7.08
N ALA A 17 58.40 -2.30 -6.53
CA ALA A 17 59.31 -1.93 -5.45
C ALA A 17 58.66 -2.26 -4.09
N ARG A 18 58.97 -3.45 -3.57
CA ARG A 18 58.62 -3.92 -2.23
C ARG A 18 59.19 -2.95 -1.17
N GLN A 19 58.34 -2.42 -0.28
CA GLN A 19 58.80 -1.88 1.00
C GLN A 19 58.56 -2.89 2.13
N PRO A 20 59.52 -3.08 3.05
CA PRO A 20 59.44 -4.08 4.11
C PRO A 20 58.48 -3.70 5.24
N ALA A 21 57.81 -4.73 5.77
CA ALA A 21 56.94 -4.67 6.94
C ALA A 21 57.67 -4.11 8.17
N ARG A 22 57.17 -2.98 8.70
CA ARG A 22 57.48 -2.54 10.06
C ARG A 22 56.51 -3.21 11.03
N ALA A 23 57.03 -4.11 11.86
CA ALA A 23 56.32 -4.64 13.02
C ALA A 23 56.04 -3.52 14.03
N ARG A 24 54.78 -3.30 14.39
CA ARG A 24 54.43 -2.56 15.61
C ARG A 24 54.19 -3.55 16.75
N ARG A 25 55.12 -3.52 17.71
CA ARG A 25 55.00 -4.05 19.07
C ARG A 25 53.79 -3.41 19.79
N GLY A 26 53.09 -4.22 20.58
CA GLY A 26 52.31 -3.75 21.73
C GLY A 26 50.83 -4.10 21.72
N LEU A 27 50.51 -5.34 22.10
CA LEU A 27 49.18 -5.73 22.59
C LEU A 27 48.99 -5.06 23.96
N LEU A 28 48.02 -4.14 24.10
CA LEU A 28 47.52 -3.71 25.41
C LEU A 28 46.19 -4.43 25.67
N PRO A 29 46.12 -5.45 26.54
CA PRO A 29 44.86 -5.98 27.01
C PRO A 29 44.45 -5.14 28.23
N GLY A 30 43.45 -4.27 28.11
CA GLY A 30 43.12 -3.45 29.30
C GLY A 30 41.99 -2.45 29.25
N ARG A 31 41.09 -2.48 28.26
CA ARG A 31 39.98 -1.50 28.25
C ARG A 31 38.60 -2.05 27.89
N ARG A 32 38.51 -3.22 27.25
CA ARG A 32 37.20 -3.83 26.88
C ARG A 32 36.65 -4.83 27.90
N VAL A 33 37.47 -5.33 28.84
CA VAL A 33 37.04 -6.34 29.83
C VAL A 33 36.42 -5.71 31.09
N TYR A 34 36.80 -4.47 31.44
CA TYR A 34 36.26 -3.79 32.62
C TYR A 34 34.82 -3.30 32.43
N THR A 35 34.44 -2.92 31.21
CA THR A 35 33.07 -2.46 30.91
C THR A 35 32.05 -3.60 30.91
N SER A 36 32.46 -4.84 30.61
CA SER A 36 31.56 -6.01 30.62
C SER A 36 31.29 -6.55 32.02
N LEU A 37 32.26 -6.50 32.94
CA LEU A 37 32.07 -6.97 34.32
C LEU A 37 31.22 -6.00 35.16
N LEU A 38 31.36 -4.68 34.93
CA LEU A 38 30.52 -3.66 35.56
C LEU A 38 29.07 -3.74 35.09
N TRP A 39 28.82 -3.98 33.79
CA TRP A 39 27.46 -4.16 33.28
C TRP A 39 26.80 -5.43 33.82
N ALA A 40 27.52 -6.56 33.90
CA ALA A 40 27.00 -7.81 34.44
C ALA A 40 26.64 -7.75 35.95
N LEU A 41 27.39 -6.98 36.75
CA LEU A 41 27.09 -6.75 38.17
C LEU A 41 25.85 -5.85 38.36
N VAL A 42 25.68 -4.84 37.51
CA VAL A 42 24.52 -3.94 37.54
C VAL A 42 23.24 -4.68 37.13
N THR A 43 23.26 -5.51 36.08
CA THR A 43 22.09 -6.32 35.70
C THR A 43 21.73 -7.37 36.75
N ALA A 44 22.71 -8.02 37.39
CA ALA A 44 22.44 -9.00 38.44
C ALA A 44 21.78 -8.38 39.69
N LEU A 45 22.16 -7.14 40.08
CA LEU A 45 21.56 -6.40 41.20
C LEU A 45 20.14 -5.91 40.90
N VAL A 46 19.85 -5.50 39.66
CA VAL A 46 18.49 -5.10 39.26
C VAL A 46 17.55 -6.30 39.28
N VAL A 47 17.96 -7.45 38.70
CA VAL A 47 17.12 -8.65 38.64
C VAL A 47 16.82 -9.24 40.02
N THR A 48 17.80 -9.25 40.95
CA THR A 48 17.58 -9.76 42.32
C THR A 48 16.82 -8.78 43.21
N GLY A 49 16.93 -7.47 42.98
CA GLY A 49 16.14 -6.43 43.66
C GLY A 49 14.65 -6.48 43.32
N SER A 50 14.31 -6.72 42.04
CA SER A 50 12.91 -6.80 41.56
C SER A 50 12.14 -8.00 42.12
N VAL A 51 12.79 -9.15 42.30
CA VAL A 51 12.14 -10.37 42.83
C VAL A 51 11.79 -10.23 44.32
N ARG A 52 12.55 -9.43 45.09
CA ARG A 52 12.28 -9.20 46.52
C ARG A 52 11.14 -8.23 46.80
N LEU A 53 10.78 -7.36 45.85
CA LEU A 53 9.68 -6.40 46.03
C LEU A 53 8.30 -7.02 45.74
N VAL A 54 8.22 -7.97 44.81
CA VAL A 54 6.95 -8.65 44.45
C VAL A 54 6.49 -9.63 45.54
N ALA A 55 7.43 -10.26 46.25
CA ALA A 55 7.12 -11.19 47.35
C ALA A 55 6.59 -10.51 48.62
N ALA A 56 6.65 -9.18 48.73
CA ALA A 56 6.23 -8.43 49.93
C ALA A 56 4.78 -7.90 49.86
N VAL A 57 4.08 -8.01 48.72
CA VAL A 57 2.76 -7.39 48.50
C VAL A 57 1.60 -8.41 48.46
N PHE A 58 1.87 -9.71 48.43
CA PHE A 58 0.82 -10.74 48.46
C PHE A 58 1.02 -11.71 49.64
N PRO A 59 0.33 -11.50 50.78
CA PRO A 59 0.28 -12.53 51.81
C PRO A 59 -0.45 -13.75 51.25
N SER A 60 0.14 -14.92 51.48
CA SER A 60 -0.27 -16.25 51.07
C SER A 60 -1.76 -16.50 51.30
N GLY A 61 -2.54 -16.46 50.22
CA GLY A 61 -3.95 -16.85 50.19
C GLY A 61 -4.10 -18.25 49.60
N ASP A 62 -4.68 -19.13 50.39
CA ASP A 62 -5.10 -20.51 50.11
C ASP A 62 -5.62 -20.69 48.67
N SER A 63 -4.89 -21.47 47.86
CA SER A 63 -5.34 -21.86 46.52
C SER A 63 -6.11 -23.18 46.60
N ALA A 64 -7.42 -23.10 46.80
CA ALA A 64 -8.32 -24.20 46.51
C ALA A 64 -8.48 -24.37 44.99
N PRO A 65 -8.50 -25.59 44.44
CA PRO A 65 -8.70 -25.78 43.01
C PRO A 65 -10.16 -25.43 42.64
N VAL A 66 -10.34 -24.37 41.86
CA VAL A 66 -11.61 -24.07 41.22
C VAL A 66 -11.84 -25.12 40.13
N ALA A 67 -12.89 -25.91 40.32
CA ALA A 67 -13.36 -26.91 39.36
C ALA A 67 -13.73 -26.23 38.03
N ALA A 68 -13.23 -26.78 36.93
CA ALA A 68 -13.62 -26.39 35.58
C ALA A 68 -15.12 -26.68 35.35
N PRO A 69 -15.89 -25.77 34.74
CA PRO A 69 -17.23 -26.08 34.29
C PRO A 69 -17.18 -27.08 33.13
N ALA A 70 -18.08 -28.07 33.17
CA ALA A 70 -18.25 -29.10 32.15
C ALA A 70 -18.58 -28.49 30.76
N PRO A 71 -18.18 -29.14 29.66
CA PRO A 71 -18.54 -28.69 28.32
C PRO A 71 -20.05 -28.88 28.09
N THR A 72 -20.69 -27.81 27.61
CA THR A 72 -22.09 -27.80 27.16
C THR A 72 -22.22 -28.67 25.90
N GLU A 73 -23.15 -29.63 25.91
CA GLU A 73 -23.52 -30.40 24.72
C GLU A 73 -24.04 -29.47 23.60
N PRO A 74 -23.74 -29.74 22.32
CA PRO A 74 -24.33 -28.99 21.22
C PRO A 74 -25.81 -29.36 21.04
N GLU A 75 -26.66 -28.35 20.89
CA GLU A 75 -28.06 -28.51 20.49
C GLU A 75 -28.17 -29.15 19.08
N PRO A 76 -29.21 -29.95 18.82
CA PRO A 76 -29.40 -30.58 17.51
C PRO A 76 -29.82 -29.57 16.44
N GLU A 77 -29.25 -29.73 15.24
CA GLU A 77 -29.61 -29.00 14.03
C GLU A 77 -31.09 -29.20 13.65
N PRO A 78 -31.80 -28.18 13.14
CA PRO A 78 -33.16 -28.34 12.67
C PRO A 78 -33.21 -29.09 11.32
N GLU A 79 -34.13 -30.04 11.22
CA GLU A 79 -34.48 -30.77 9.99
C GLU A 79 -35.03 -29.83 8.90
N PRO A 80 -34.78 -30.11 7.61
CA PRO A 80 -35.36 -29.32 6.52
C PRO A 80 -36.85 -29.63 6.31
N GLU A 81 -37.64 -28.58 6.15
CA GLU A 81 -39.08 -28.65 5.82
C GLU A 81 -39.35 -29.25 4.42
N PRO A 82 -40.51 -29.88 4.21
CA PRO A 82 -40.84 -30.50 2.92
C PRO A 82 -41.18 -29.47 1.84
N SER A 83 -40.67 -29.75 0.65
CA SER A 83 -40.98 -29.08 -0.61
C SER A 83 -42.36 -29.49 -1.11
N ASP A 84 -43.34 -28.59 -0.99
CA ASP A 84 -44.62 -28.72 -1.68
C ASP A 84 -44.50 -28.24 -3.12
N ALA A 85 -44.38 -29.19 -4.05
CA ALA A 85 -44.56 -28.95 -5.48
C ALA A 85 -46.04 -29.10 -5.82
N ALA A 86 -46.80 -28.00 -5.69
CA ALA A 86 -48.14 -27.88 -6.27
C ALA A 86 -48.00 -27.43 -7.73
N THR A 87 -48.43 -28.29 -8.65
CA THR A 87 -48.54 -28.01 -10.08
C THR A 87 -49.92 -27.42 -10.31
N GLU A 88 -50.03 -26.13 -10.63
CA GLU A 88 -51.27 -25.53 -11.13
C GLU A 88 -51.21 -25.43 -12.66
N GLU A 89 -52.22 -26.01 -13.32
CA GLU A 89 -52.51 -25.86 -14.75
C GLU A 89 -53.09 -24.46 -15.03
N PRO A 90 -52.79 -23.84 -16.18
CA PRO A 90 -53.42 -22.57 -16.56
C PRO A 90 -54.82 -22.79 -17.16
N GLU A 91 -55.79 -21.96 -16.74
CA GLU A 91 -57.13 -21.85 -17.34
C GLU A 91 -57.08 -21.21 -18.74
N PRO A 92 -57.98 -21.58 -19.69
CA PRO A 92 -58.03 -21.00 -21.02
C PRO A 92 -58.74 -19.63 -21.07
N GLU A 93 -58.26 -18.76 -21.98
CA GLU A 93 -58.79 -17.43 -22.30
C GLU A 93 -60.21 -17.45 -22.89
N PRO A 94 -61.03 -16.40 -22.69
CA PRO A 94 -62.38 -16.31 -23.26
C PRO A 94 -62.38 -15.92 -24.76
N GLU A 95 -63.34 -16.49 -25.49
CA GLU A 95 -63.63 -16.18 -26.90
C GLU A 95 -64.17 -14.74 -27.09
N PRO A 96 -63.81 -14.02 -28.17
CA PRO A 96 -64.37 -12.70 -28.47
C PRO A 96 -65.77 -12.77 -29.10
N GLU A 97 -66.63 -11.82 -28.72
CA GLU A 97 -67.98 -11.61 -29.27
C GLU A 97 -67.95 -11.13 -30.74
N PRO A 98 -68.97 -11.46 -31.56
CA PRO A 98 -69.03 -11.05 -32.95
C PRO A 98 -69.42 -9.57 -33.14
N GLU A 99 -68.71 -8.90 -34.06
CA GLU A 99 -68.99 -7.53 -34.51
C GLU A 99 -70.25 -7.44 -35.40
N PRO A 100 -70.98 -6.31 -35.39
CA PRO A 100 -72.21 -6.13 -36.15
C PRO A 100 -71.97 -5.89 -37.66
N GLU A 101 -72.92 -6.36 -38.48
CA GLU A 101 -72.91 -6.23 -39.95
C GLU A 101 -73.03 -4.76 -40.41
N PRO A 102 -72.28 -4.35 -41.47
CA PRO A 102 -72.32 -2.99 -41.98
C PRO A 102 -73.54 -2.71 -42.88
N GLU A 103 -74.10 -1.50 -42.74
CA GLU A 103 -75.16 -0.97 -43.61
C GLU A 103 -74.64 -0.64 -45.02
N PRO A 104 -75.48 -0.74 -46.07
CA PRO A 104 -75.05 -0.55 -47.45
C PRO A 104 -74.80 0.93 -47.81
N GLU A 105 -73.66 1.17 -48.47
CA GLU A 105 -73.20 2.47 -48.94
C GLU A 105 -73.99 3.01 -50.17
N PRO A 106 -74.18 4.33 -50.29
CA PRO A 106 -74.86 4.95 -51.43
C PRO A 106 -73.99 5.00 -52.70
N GLU A 107 -74.66 4.99 -53.86
CA GLU A 107 -74.02 5.03 -55.19
C GLU A 107 -73.19 6.31 -55.42
N PRO A 108 -72.02 6.20 -56.10
CA PRO A 108 -71.08 7.31 -56.24
C PRO A 108 -71.52 8.35 -57.28
N GLU A 109 -71.38 9.63 -56.89
CA GLU A 109 -71.56 10.77 -57.78
C GLU A 109 -70.44 10.88 -58.84
N PRO A 110 -70.71 11.50 -60.01
CA PRO A 110 -69.74 11.59 -61.10
C PRO A 110 -68.53 12.46 -60.75
N VAL A 111 -67.34 11.90 -60.98
CA VAL A 111 -66.05 12.50 -60.65
C VAL A 111 -65.74 13.72 -61.56
N PRO A 112 -65.30 14.86 -61.01
CA PRO A 112 -64.87 16.01 -61.81
C PRO A 112 -63.60 15.70 -62.64
N PRO A 113 -63.32 16.46 -63.73
CA PRO A 113 -62.14 16.24 -64.55
C PRO A 113 -60.85 16.49 -63.75
N PRO A 114 -59.76 15.77 -64.08
CA PRO A 114 -58.52 15.86 -63.33
C PRO A 114 -57.93 17.27 -63.40
N GLU A 115 -57.58 17.81 -62.23
CA GLU A 115 -56.80 19.04 -62.11
C GLU A 115 -55.41 18.86 -62.74
N PRO A 116 -54.81 19.93 -63.29
CA PRO A 116 -53.45 19.85 -63.83
C PRO A 116 -52.48 19.40 -62.74
N GLU A 117 -51.65 18.41 -63.06
CA GLU A 117 -50.65 17.86 -62.14
C GLU A 117 -49.73 18.99 -61.64
N PRO A 118 -49.50 19.09 -60.31
CA PRO A 118 -48.58 20.09 -59.77
C PRO A 118 -47.18 19.84 -60.32
N GLU A 119 -46.47 20.92 -60.67
CA GLU A 119 -45.07 20.83 -61.04
C GLU A 119 -44.29 20.15 -59.90
N PRO A 120 -43.33 19.26 -60.21
CA PRO A 120 -42.58 18.55 -59.19
C PRO A 120 -41.84 19.56 -58.31
N GLU A 121 -42.13 19.52 -57.01
CA GLU A 121 -41.38 20.29 -56.02
C GLU A 121 -39.90 19.89 -56.11
N PRO A 122 -38.96 20.85 -55.97
CA PRO A 122 -37.54 20.52 -55.99
C PRO A 122 -37.24 19.51 -54.88
N GLU A 123 -36.56 18.41 -55.24
CA GLU A 123 -36.13 17.40 -54.27
C GLU A 123 -35.33 18.09 -53.15
N PRO A 124 -35.61 17.79 -51.87
CA PRO A 124 -34.85 18.35 -50.77
C PRO A 124 -33.37 17.96 -50.93
N GLU A 125 -32.48 18.95 -50.84
CA GLU A 125 -31.05 18.68 -50.79
C GLU A 125 -30.77 17.69 -49.65
N PRO A 126 -29.92 16.67 -49.85
CA PRO A 126 -29.64 15.68 -48.81
C PRO A 126 -29.06 16.41 -47.59
N GLU A 127 -29.77 16.34 -46.47
CA GLU A 127 -29.26 16.81 -45.20
C GLU A 127 -27.97 16.04 -44.90
N GLU A 128 -26.85 16.75 -44.73
CA GLU A 128 -25.58 16.14 -44.34
C GLU A 128 -25.79 15.44 -42.99
N GLU A 129 -25.80 14.10 -42.99
CA GLU A 129 -25.80 13.32 -41.75
C GLU A 129 -24.50 13.66 -41.01
N GLU A 130 -24.62 14.45 -39.92
CA GLU A 130 -23.49 14.79 -39.06
C GLU A 130 -22.82 13.48 -38.59
N GLU A 131 -21.53 13.33 -38.90
CA GLU A 131 -20.74 12.20 -38.42
C GLU A 131 -20.88 12.14 -36.88
N PRO A 132 -21.22 10.98 -36.29
CA PRO A 132 -21.43 10.88 -34.85
C PRO A 132 -20.17 11.35 -34.15
N GLU A 133 -20.31 12.34 -33.24
CA GLU A 133 -19.20 12.82 -32.44
C GLU A 133 -18.50 11.62 -31.78
N PRO A 134 -17.15 11.55 -31.83
CA PRO A 134 -16.44 10.44 -31.21
C PRO A 134 -16.81 10.40 -29.72
N ASP A 135 -17.23 9.23 -29.25
CA ASP A 135 -17.53 8.97 -27.84
C ASP A 135 -16.41 9.58 -26.98
N PRO A 136 -16.73 10.40 -25.96
CA PRO A 136 -15.71 11.03 -25.14
C PRO A 136 -14.81 9.95 -24.56
N GLU A 137 -13.51 10.01 -24.87
CA GLU A 137 -12.52 9.11 -24.26
C GLU A 137 -12.78 9.10 -22.74
N PRO A 138 -12.91 7.93 -22.10
CA PRO A 138 -13.12 7.87 -20.67
C PRO A 138 -11.99 8.66 -20.02
N LEU A 139 -12.36 9.68 -19.24
CA LEU A 139 -11.41 10.55 -18.54
C LEU A 139 -10.38 9.66 -17.87
N ARG A 140 -9.16 9.60 -18.42
CA ARG A 140 -8.06 8.85 -17.81
C ARG A 140 -7.82 9.50 -16.46
N GLU A 141 -8.31 8.86 -15.40
CA GLU A 141 -7.95 9.19 -14.03
C GLU A 141 -6.42 9.14 -13.97
N GLN A 142 -5.78 10.28 -13.76
CA GLN A 142 -4.33 10.32 -13.69
C GLN A 142 -3.86 9.41 -12.55
N PRO A 143 -2.77 8.65 -12.74
CA PRO A 143 -2.29 7.77 -11.70
C PRO A 143 -1.89 8.58 -10.47
N LEU A 144 -2.42 8.19 -9.30
CA LEU A 144 -2.16 8.87 -8.02
C LEU A 144 -0.66 8.92 -7.67
N PHE A 145 0.09 7.93 -8.15
CA PHE A 145 1.53 7.82 -8.03
C PHE A 145 2.11 7.09 -9.25
N GLU A 146 3.38 7.34 -9.53
CA GLU A 146 4.08 6.88 -10.74
C GLU A 146 5.49 6.38 -10.38
N ASP A 147 6.01 5.40 -11.13
CA ASP A 147 7.40 4.95 -10.99
C ASP A 147 8.39 6.08 -11.26
N GLY A 148 9.33 6.28 -10.34
CA GLY A 148 10.31 7.36 -10.36
C GLY A 148 9.79 8.70 -9.87
N GLY A 149 8.50 8.82 -9.52
CA GLY A 149 7.94 10.03 -8.95
C GLY A 149 8.49 10.32 -7.55
N THR A 150 8.64 11.60 -7.21
CA THR A 150 9.02 12.06 -5.87
C THR A 150 7.83 12.71 -5.20
N TYR A 151 7.57 12.34 -3.94
CA TYR A 151 6.40 12.77 -3.20
C TYR A 151 6.76 13.13 -1.76
N TYR A 152 5.95 14.01 -1.16
CA TYR A 152 5.79 14.14 0.29
C TYR A 152 4.64 13.23 0.71
N LEU A 153 4.84 12.44 1.76
CA LEU A 153 3.78 11.63 2.36
C LEU A 153 3.24 12.38 3.56
N VAL A 154 2.08 13.02 3.40
CA VAL A 154 1.41 13.77 4.47
C VAL A 154 0.50 12.83 5.25
N ALA A 155 0.74 12.67 6.55
CA ALA A 155 -0.06 11.83 7.43
C ALA A 155 -1.48 12.40 7.56
N SER A 156 -2.49 11.53 7.61
CA SER A 156 -3.88 11.99 7.78
C SER A 156 -4.24 12.31 9.24
N THR A 157 -3.28 12.16 10.17
CA THR A 157 -3.43 12.57 11.57
C THR A 157 -3.42 14.09 11.73
N ALA A 158 -2.76 14.83 10.83
CA ALA A 158 -2.77 16.29 10.77
C ALA A 158 -2.25 16.80 9.41
N ASP A 159 -2.80 17.91 8.91
CA ASP A 159 -2.56 18.41 7.53
C ASP A 159 -1.15 18.97 7.26
N ASP A 160 -0.29 19.08 8.29
CA ASP A 160 1.11 19.55 8.20
C ASP A 160 2.07 18.58 8.90
N ARG A 161 1.87 17.28 8.67
CA ARG A 161 2.75 16.22 9.16
C ARG A 161 3.24 15.38 8.02
N CYS A 162 4.53 15.46 7.73
CA CYS A 162 5.18 14.73 6.67
C CYS A 162 6.01 13.57 7.23
N LEU A 163 6.05 12.45 6.48
CA LEU A 163 7.02 11.38 6.70
C LEU A 163 8.44 11.95 6.53
N ASP A 164 9.24 11.86 7.58
CA ASP A 164 10.49 12.60 7.73
C ASP A 164 11.61 11.70 8.24
N VAL A 165 12.80 11.82 7.64
CA VAL A 165 14.01 11.22 8.18
C VAL A 165 14.61 12.13 9.23
N GLN A 166 14.65 11.65 10.47
CA GLN A 166 15.00 12.46 11.63
C GLN A 166 16.35 13.17 11.45
N SER A 167 16.33 14.48 11.66
CA SER A 167 17.51 15.35 11.58
C SER A 167 18.24 15.31 10.23
N SER A 168 17.55 14.93 9.14
CA SER A 168 18.18 14.72 7.82
C SER A 168 19.38 13.75 7.86
N ASN A 169 19.33 12.77 8.75
CA ASN A 169 20.41 11.80 8.91
C ASN A 169 20.48 10.86 7.70
N THR A 170 21.66 10.79 7.06
CA THR A 170 21.91 9.97 5.86
C THR A 170 22.52 8.60 6.16
N GLU A 171 22.78 8.30 7.42
CA GLU A 171 23.32 7.01 7.85
C GLU A 171 22.24 5.91 7.82
N ALA A 172 22.66 4.68 7.58
CA ALA A 172 21.78 3.51 7.76
C ALA A 172 21.41 3.34 9.24
N GLY A 173 20.14 3.04 9.50
CA GLY A 173 19.53 3.02 10.82
C GLY A 173 18.96 4.36 11.29
N ALA A 174 18.93 5.39 10.43
CA ALA A 174 18.30 6.65 10.78
C ALA A 174 16.79 6.45 11.03
N THR A 175 16.30 7.04 12.12
CA THR A 175 14.88 6.95 12.50
C THR A 175 13.99 7.69 11.51
N VAL A 176 12.85 7.09 11.19
CA VAL A 176 11.77 7.75 10.45
C VAL A 176 10.70 8.21 11.44
N GLN A 177 10.27 9.46 11.30
CA GLN A 177 9.34 10.15 12.20
C GLN A 177 8.31 10.93 11.38
N GLN A 178 7.32 11.51 12.05
CA GLN A 178 6.57 12.63 11.49
C GLN A 178 7.19 13.97 11.92
N TRP A 179 7.19 14.92 11.01
CA TRP A 179 7.66 16.29 11.25
C TRP A 179 6.80 17.30 10.50
N GLU A 180 6.92 18.59 10.84
CA GLU A 180 6.32 19.69 10.05
C GLU A 180 6.79 19.60 8.60
N CYS A 181 5.87 19.75 7.66
CA CYS A 181 6.23 19.71 6.25
C CYS A 181 7.09 20.94 5.92
N ASN A 182 8.35 20.72 5.54
CA ASN A 182 9.35 21.78 5.42
C ASN A 182 10.12 21.76 4.08
N GLY A 183 9.79 20.83 3.18
CA GLY A 183 10.37 20.78 1.84
C GLY A 183 11.82 20.29 1.76
N THR A 184 12.39 19.82 2.87
CA THR A 184 13.76 19.30 2.89
C THR A 184 13.85 17.94 2.19
N ASN A 185 15.07 17.53 1.81
CA ASN A 185 15.30 16.21 1.22
C ASN A 185 14.96 15.04 2.17
N ALA A 186 14.85 15.30 3.48
CA ALA A 186 14.43 14.30 4.47
C ALA A 186 12.95 13.89 4.33
N GLN A 187 12.16 14.66 3.58
CA GLN A 187 10.72 14.44 3.40
C GLN A 187 10.35 14.12 1.95
N ARG A 188 11.35 14.02 1.07
CA ARG A 188 11.18 13.79 -0.36
C ARG A 188 11.44 12.32 -0.67
N TRP A 189 10.36 11.58 -0.87
CA TRP A 189 10.39 10.14 -1.08
C TRP A 189 10.23 9.82 -2.57
N THR A 190 11.28 9.26 -3.17
CA THR A 190 11.20 8.71 -4.53
C THR A 190 10.66 7.30 -4.48
N LEU A 191 9.58 7.06 -5.22
CA LEU A 191 8.97 5.74 -5.36
C LEU A 191 9.60 5.04 -6.56
N ARG A 192 10.13 3.83 -6.36
CA ARG A 192 10.64 2.98 -7.44
C ARG A 192 9.88 1.67 -7.45
N GLN A 193 9.18 1.41 -8.55
CA GLN A 193 8.37 0.21 -8.68
C GLN A 193 9.29 -1.02 -8.76
N VAL A 194 8.90 -2.08 -8.06
CA VAL A 194 9.59 -3.38 -8.09
C VAL A 194 8.69 -4.44 -8.72
N GLU A 195 8.94 -5.72 -8.43
CA GLU A 195 8.43 -6.93 -9.10
C GLU A 195 6.92 -6.98 -9.42
N ALA A 196 6.06 -6.25 -8.69
CA ALA A 196 4.60 -6.32 -8.80
C ALA A 196 3.94 -4.94 -9.02
N PRO A 197 2.74 -4.88 -9.63
CA PRO A 197 1.95 -3.66 -9.69
C PRO A 197 1.73 -3.10 -8.29
N ASN A 198 1.85 -1.78 -8.17
CA ASN A 198 1.67 -1.03 -6.92
C ASN A 198 2.62 -1.40 -5.77
N VAL A 199 3.71 -2.14 -6.03
CA VAL A 199 4.73 -2.43 -5.02
C VAL A 199 5.98 -1.61 -5.32
N PHE A 200 6.44 -0.86 -4.33
CA PHE A 200 7.53 0.09 -4.47
C PHE A 200 8.56 -0.04 -3.36
N THR A 201 9.78 0.33 -3.67
CA THR A 201 10.73 0.81 -2.69
C THR A 201 10.59 2.33 -2.57
N LEU A 202 10.54 2.85 -1.35
CA LEU A 202 10.53 4.29 -1.08
C LEU A 202 11.94 4.70 -0.64
N SER A 203 12.55 5.65 -1.34
CA SER A 203 13.89 6.12 -1.00
C SER A 203 13.93 7.62 -0.71
N ALA A 204 14.69 7.98 0.34
CA ALA A 204 15.00 9.36 0.72
C ALA A 204 16.48 9.45 1.06
N MET A 205 17.14 10.51 0.59
CA MET A 205 18.55 10.82 0.89
C MET A 205 19.55 9.66 0.71
N GLY A 206 19.29 8.75 -0.25
CA GLY A 206 20.18 7.64 -0.59
C GLY A 206 19.90 6.31 0.13
N ASN A 207 18.98 6.29 1.09
CA ASN A 207 18.53 5.08 1.78
C ASN A 207 17.05 4.81 1.50
N CYS A 208 16.60 3.62 1.87
CA CYS A 208 15.26 3.10 1.64
C CYS A 208 14.49 2.94 2.95
N LEU A 209 13.17 3.12 2.89
CA LEU A 209 12.24 2.88 3.99
C LEU A 209 12.20 1.37 4.30
N ASP A 210 12.57 1.00 5.52
CA ASP A 210 12.96 -0.36 5.88
C ASP A 210 12.31 -0.81 7.20
N VAL A 211 11.77 -2.02 7.20
CA VAL A 211 11.42 -2.75 8.43
C VAL A 211 12.69 -3.37 9.00
N PRO A 212 13.21 -2.92 10.17
CA PRO A 212 14.52 -3.32 10.67
C PRO A 212 14.69 -4.82 10.78
N GLY A 213 15.68 -5.36 10.07
CA GLY A 213 15.99 -6.79 10.11
C GLY A 213 14.88 -7.71 9.60
N GLY A 214 13.82 -7.16 8.99
CA GLY A 214 12.60 -7.90 8.65
C GLY A 214 11.82 -8.40 9.86
N ASP A 215 11.99 -7.74 11.02
CA ASP A 215 11.19 -8.00 12.22
C ASP A 215 9.71 -7.80 11.88
N MET A 216 8.87 -8.79 12.17
CA MET A 216 7.45 -8.79 11.81
C MET A 216 6.54 -8.40 12.98
N ASP A 217 7.10 -8.12 14.16
CA ASP A 217 6.34 -7.79 15.34
C ASP A 217 5.57 -6.47 15.16
N GLU A 218 4.37 -6.41 15.73
CA GLU A 218 3.61 -5.17 15.78
C GLU A 218 4.35 -4.13 16.62
N GLY A 219 4.48 -2.93 16.06
CA GLY A 219 5.13 -1.82 16.74
C GLY A 219 6.61 -1.68 16.45
N THR A 220 7.22 -2.55 15.64
CA THR A 220 8.57 -2.34 15.13
C THR A 220 8.64 -0.98 14.42
N GLU A 221 9.53 -0.13 14.90
CA GLU A 221 9.76 1.21 14.34
C GLU A 221 10.43 1.10 12.97
N ILE A 222 10.01 1.95 12.04
CA ILE A 222 10.56 2.00 10.69
C ILE A 222 11.81 2.85 10.67
N GLN A 223 12.80 2.40 9.90
CA GLN A 223 14.09 3.06 9.76
C GLN A 223 14.42 3.35 8.29
N MET A 224 15.47 4.13 8.10
CA MET A 224 16.21 4.21 6.85
C MET A 224 17.27 3.11 6.83
N TRP A 225 17.40 2.39 5.73
CA TRP A 225 18.49 1.44 5.56
C TRP A 225 19.04 1.47 4.14
N THR A 226 20.29 1.00 3.98
CA THR A 226 20.88 0.90 2.65
C THR A 226 19.97 0.08 1.73
N CYS A 227 19.60 0.67 0.60
CA CYS A 227 18.78 0.03 -0.41
C CYS A 227 19.45 -1.27 -0.88
N ASN A 228 18.81 -2.41 -0.64
CA ASN A 228 19.41 -3.73 -0.83
C ASN A 228 18.54 -4.70 -1.64
N GLY A 229 17.30 -4.29 -1.99
CA GLY A 229 16.37 -5.08 -2.79
C GLY A 229 15.70 -6.24 -2.04
N PHE A 230 15.84 -6.32 -0.71
CA PHE A 230 15.14 -7.31 0.09
C PHE A 230 13.71 -6.87 0.44
N VAL A 231 12.85 -7.87 0.69
CA VAL A 231 11.41 -7.70 0.96
C VAL A 231 11.06 -6.69 2.09
N PRO A 232 11.84 -6.54 3.18
CA PRO A 232 11.57 -5.52 4.21
C PRO A 232 11.56 -4.06 3.70
N GLN A 233 12.05 -3.80 2.49
CA GLN A 233 12.07 -2.48 1.84
C GLN A 233 10.98 -2.32 0.78
N ASN A 234 10.10 -3.32 0.63
CA ASN A 234 9.04 -3.32 -0.37
C ASN A 234 7.71 -2.99 0.32
N TRP A 235 7.04 -1.97 -0.22
CA TRP A 235 5.78 -1.43 0.28
C TRP A 235 4.76 -1.45 -0.83
N ARG A 236 3.63 -2.11 -0.59
CA ARG A 236 2.46 -2.02 -1.47
C ARG A 236 1.70 -0.74 -1.14
N ILE A 237 1.49 0.11 -2.14
CA ILE A 237 0.72 1.34 -2.00
C ILE A 237 -0.70 1.07 -2.49
N GLU A 238 -1.68 1.21 -1.61
CA GLU A 238 -3.09 0.92 -1.89
C GLU A 238 -3.93 2.18 -1.78
N PRO A 239 -4.55 2.66 -2.87
CA PRO A 239 -5.49 3.77 -2.82
C PRO A 239 -6.73 3.41 -1.97
N LEU A 240 -7.14 4.31 -1.08
CA LEU A 240 -8.33 4.15 -0.23
C LEU A 240 -9.53 5.00 -0.70
N GLY A 241 -9.37 5.79 -1.75
CA GLY A 241 -10.32 6.81 -2.18
C GLY A 241 -10.02 8.18 -1.57
N ASN A 242 -10.69 9.24 -2.05
CA ASN A 242 -10.53 10.62 -1.55
C ASN A 242 -9.08 11.17 -1.57
N GLY A 243 -8.22 10.63 -2.44
CA GLY A 243 -6.82 11.04 -2.56
C GLY A 243 -5.88 10.53 -1.45
N THR A 244 -6.31 9.59 -0.61
CA THR A 244 -5.45 8.94 0.40
C THR A 244 -5.01 7.55 -0.04
N VAL A 245 -3.88 7.10 0.51
CA VAL A 245 -3.35 5.75 0.34
C VAL A 245 -3.00 5.14 1.69
N GLN A 246 -2.81 3.83 1.67
CA GLN A 246 -2.17 3.07 2.73
C GLN A 246 -0.91 2.40 2.18
N LEU A 247 0.16 2.37 2.98
CA LEU A 247 1.39 1.66 2.63
C LEU A 247 1.44 0.37 3.47
N ARG A 248 1.30 -0.79 2.82
CA ARG A 248 1.45 -2.10 3.47
C ARG A 248 2.84 -2.66 3.22
N ALA A 249 3.56 -3.00 4.28
CA ALA A 249 4.81 -3.74 4.18
C ALA A 249 4.54 -5.09 3.51
N VAL A 250 5.29 -5.43 2.46
CA VAL A 250 5.08 -6.68 1.72
C VAL A 250 5.40 -7.91 2.57
N ILE A 251 6.30 -7.78 3.55
CA ILE A 251 6.81 -8.90 4.34
C ILE A 251 5.75 -9.55 5.25
N ASN A 252 4.83 -8.75 5.82
CA ASN A 252 3.83 -9.22 6.79
C ASN A 252 2.42 -8.62 6.57
N GLY A 253 2.27 -7.69 5.62
CA GLY A 253 0.99 -7.02 5.35
C GLY A 253 0.62 -5.93 6.36
N HIS A 254 1.49 -5.60 7.31
CA HIS A 254 1.26 -4.51 8.26
C HIS A 254 1.36 -3.14 7.60
N CYS A 255 0.68 -2.17 8.19
CA CYS A 255 0.55 -0.83 7.66
C CYS A 255 1.59 0.12 8.26
N LEU A 256 2.13 1.02 7.42
CA LEU A 256 2.95 2.14 7.86
C LEU A 256 2.09 3.09 8.69
N GLU A 257 2.41 3.22 9.98
CA GLU A 257 1.59 3.86 10.98
C GLU A 257 2.35 4.97 11.72
N VAL A 258 1.68 6.11 11.94
CA VAL A 258 2.05 7.08 12.97
C VAL A 258 1.68 6.51 14.34
N ALA A 259 2.67 6.19 15.16
CA ALA A 259 2.49 5.49 16.43
C ALA A 259 1.43 6.14 17.31
N ASN A 260 0.47 5.33 17.76
CA ASN A 260 -0.67 5.74 18.59
C ASN A 260 -1.57 6.84 17.97
N GLY A 261 -1.48 7.07 16.65
CA GLY A 261 -2.24 8.12 15.97
C GLY A 261 -1.89 9.54 16.42
N SER A 262 -0.64 9.76 16.86
CA SER A 262 -0.21 11.06 17.37
C SER A 262 -0.22 12.17 16.31
N ASP A 263 -0.63 13.38 16.70
CA ASP A 263 -0.50 14.63 15.94
C ASP A 263 0.74 15.46 16.37
N ALA A 264 1.46 14.99 17.40
CA ALA A 264 2.63 15.65 17.95
C ALA A 264 3.84 15.50 17.02
N LEU A 265 4.71 16.51 17.03
CA LEU A 265 6.01 16.40 16.36
C LEU A 265 6.84 15.28 16.96
N HIS A 266 7.71 14.68 16.14
CA HIS A 266 8.49 13.48 16.50
C HIS A 266 7.65 12.22 16.73
N GLY A 267 6.40 12.19 16.29
CA GLY A 267 5.61 10.95 16.27
C GLY A 267 6.37 9.86 15.51
N LEU A 268 6.66 8.74 16.16
CA LEU A 268 7.44 7.66 15.57
C LEU A 268 6.62 6.94 14.52
N ILE A 269 7.30 6.47 13.47
CA ILE A 269 6.67 5.66 12.43
C ILE A 269 6.98 4.19 12.71
N ARG A 270 5.96 3.35 12.67
CA ARG A 270 6.05 1.91 12.95
C ARG A 270 5.23 1.11 11.98
N GLN A 271 5.43 -0.20 11.95
CA GLN A 271 4.46 -1.11 11.37
C GLN A 271 3.41 -1.53 12.41
N TRP A 272 2.16 -1.69 11.99
CA TRP A 272 1.10 -2.19 12.84
C TRP A 272 0.03 -2.94 12.03
N ALA A 273 -0.74 -3.81 12.68
CA ALA A 273 -1.91 -4.41 12.04
C ALA A 273 -2.85 -3.34 11.48
N CYS A 274 -3.28 -3.54 10.23
CA CYS A 274 -4.08 -2.55 9.53
C CYS A 274 -5.48 -2.42 10.16
N ASN A 275 -5.87 -1.19 10.53
CA ASN A 275 -7.07 -0.92 11.33
C ASN A 275 -7.93 0.24 10.77
N ALA A 276 -7.69 0.66 9.53
CA ALA A 276 -8.39 1.75 8.83
C ALA A 276 -8.37 3.12 9.54
N SER A 277 -7.54 3.29 10.57
CA SER A 277 -7.43 4.57 11.27
C SER A 277 -6.67 5.61 10.44
N PRO A 278 -6.92 6.91 10.65
CA PRO A 278 -6.15 7.98 10.01
C PRO A 278 -4.63 7.87 10.23
N ALA A 279 -4.21 7.24 11.33
CA ALA A 279 -2.80 6.98 11.66
C ALA A 279 -2.05 6.15 10.62
N GLN A 280 -2.78 5.38 9.78
CA GLN A 280 -2.23 4.47 8.80
C GLN A 280 -2.48 4.93 7.35
N THR A 281 -2.88 6.19 7.17
CA THR A 281 -3.28 6.73 5.87
C THR A 281 -2.52 8.01 5.54
N TRP A 282 -2.15 8.13 4.27
CA TRP A 282 -1.22 9.14 3.78
C TRP A 282 -1.76 9.80 2.52
N ARG A 283 -1.54 11.10 2.35
CA ARG A 283 -1.74 11.81 1.08
C ARG A 283 -0.39 11.97 0.39
N LEU A 284 -0.30 11.60 -0.87
CA LEU A 284 0.90 11.82 -1.67
C LEU A 284 0.79 13.20 -2.33
N GLN A 285 1.74 14.09 -2.04
CA GLN A 285 1.84 15.42 -2.62
C GLN A 285 3.13 15.54 -3.42
N ARG A 286 3.12 16.27 -4.54
CA ARG A 286 4.30 16.51 -5.38
C ARG A 286 5.06 17.76 -4.97
#